data_AF-A0A7X1H2U3-F1
#
_entry.id   AF-A0A7X1H2U3-F1
#
_cell.length_a   1.000
_cell.length_b   1.000
_cell.length_c   1.000
_cell.angle_alpha   90.00
_cell.angle_beta   90.00
_cell.angle_gamma   90.00
#
_symmetry.space_group_name_H-M   'P 1'
#
loop_
_entity.id
_entity.type
_entity.pdbx_description
1 polymer ?
#
loop_
_entity_poly.entity_id
_entity_poly.type
_entity_poly.pdbx_seq_one_letter_code
_entity_poly.pdbx_strand_id
1 'polypeptide(L)'
;MAEIKKQYADIIKYKTRAYALSVDPPKQSRAVASEMMLPFDLLCDVKKTVIRLYDLVNPFEHGGIARPAIFIINPGGKICYRSIDGTAHRVDLTHVLNFLKAHYDNPDLTNTEPVDKKWIIPSWKTTRQILKNMMLRGNLADWKHYGMFPVSPIIIPLKKLKRKLGEKGKSNDQADSGL
;
A
#
# COMPACT_ATOMS: atom_id res chain seq x y z
N MET A 1 2.62 -1.48 -8.48
CA MET A 1 2.71 -2.42 -9.63
C MET A 1 2.74 -1.69 -10.96
N ALA A 2 1.78 -0.82 -11.30
CA ALA A 2 1.77 -0.13 -12.60
C ALA A 2 3.00 0.77 -12.85
N GLU A 3 3.48 1.49 -11.84
CA GLU A 3 4.69 2.32 -11.95
C GLU A 3 5.95 1.47 -12.12
N ILE A 4 6.10 0.40 -11.33
CA ILE A 4 7.17 -0.61 -11.49
C ILE A 4 7.18 -1.18 -12.91
N LYS A 5 5.99 -1.50 -13.47
CA LYS A 5 5.88 -1.97 -14.86
C LYS A 5 6.40 -0.95 -15.86
N LYS A 6 6.07 0.34 -15.68
CA LYS A 6 6.53 1.42 -16.57
C LYS A 6 8.04 1.60 -16.53
N GLN A 7 8.64 1.48 -15.35
CA GLN A 7 10.08 1.70 -15.14
C GLN A 7 10.89 0.40 -15.07
N TYR A 8 10.32 -0.73 -15.52
CA TYR A 8 10.98 -2.02 -15.38
C TYR A 8 12.30 -2.10 -16.16
N ALA A 9 12.39 -1.42 -17.31
CA ALA A 9 13.61 -1.29 -18.09
C ALA A 9 14.75 -0.61 -17.30
N ASP A 10 14.42 0.39 -16.48
CA ASP A 10 15.39 1.08 -15.63
C ASP A 10 15.83 0.21 -14.45
N ILE A 11 14.94 -0.62 -13.91
CA ILE A 11 15.27 -1.57 -12.83
C ILE A 11 16.28 -2.63 -13.33
N ILE A 12 16.04 -3.23 -14.49
CA ILE A 12 16.94 -4.27 -15.04
C ILE A 12 18.32 -3.71 -15.43
N LYS A 13 18.41 -2.42 -15.77
CA LYS A 13 19.67 -1.73 -16.10
C LYS A 13 20.68 -1.83 -14.95
N TYR A 14 20.20 -1.84 -13.72
CA TYR A 14 21.02 -1.97 -12.50
C TYR A 14 21.14 -3.43 -12.02
N LYS A 15 21.08 -4.39 -12.96
CA LYS A 15 21.15 -5.85 -12.70
C LYS A 15 20.19 -6.32 -11.60
N THR A 16 19.03 -5.66 -11.48
CA THR A 16 18.04 -5.94 -10.44
C THR A 16 16.81 -6.61 -11.05
N ARG A 17 16.26 -7.60 -10.35
CA ARG A 17 14.99 -8.25 -10.72
C ARG A 17 13.90 -7.81 -9.76
N ALA A 18 12.73 -7.45 -10.28
CA ALA A 18 11.57 -7.12 -9.45
C ALA A 18 10.70 -8.36 -9.23
N TYR A 19 10.09 -8.44 -8.05
CA TYR A 19 9.07 -9.41 -7.70
C TYR A 19 7.94 -8.68 -6.98
N ALA A 20 6.70 -8.97 -7.33
CA ALA A 20 5.55 -8.55 -6.54
C ALA A 20 5.10 -9.71 -5.65
N LEU A 21 4.60 -9.41 -4.45
CA LEU A 21 4.09 -10.42 -3.52
C LEU A 21 2.62 -10.10 -3.20
N SER A 22 1.74 -11.10 -3.31
CA SER A 22 0.32 -11.00 -2.92
C SER A 22 -0.07 -12.18 -2.03
N VAL A 23 -1.11 -12.01 -1.21
CA VAL A 23 -1.76 -13.10 -0.48
C VAL A 23 -2.75 -13.89 -1.34
N ASP A 24 -2.96 -13.46 -2.58
CA ASP A 24 -3.90 -14.10 -3.51
C ASP A 24 -3.43 -15.51 -3.91
N PRO A 25 -4.37 -16.45 -4.15
CA PRO A 25 -4.04 -17.78 -4.67
C PRO A 25 -3.36 -17.74 -6.06
N PRO A 26 -2.52 -18.73 -6.39
CA PRO A 26 -1.79 -18.76 -7.67
C PRO A 26 -2.67 -18.59 -8.93
N LYS A 27 -3.88 -19.16 -8.94
CA LYS A 27 -4.82 -19.03 -10.07
C LYS A 27 -5.20 -17.57 -10.32
N GLN A 28 -5.49 -16.82 -9.26
CA GLN A 28 -5.87 -15.41 -9.33
C GLN A 28 -4.66 -14.54 -9.69
N SER A 29 -3.50 -14.78 -9.07
CA SER A 29 -2.26 -14.05 -9.35
C SER A 29 -1.81 -14.23 -10.81
N ARG A 30 -1.89 -15.45 -11.36
CA ARG A 30 -1.58 -15.68 -12.79
C ARG A 30 -2.50 -14.92 -13.73
N ALA A 31 -3.81 -14.89 -13.43
CA ALA A 31 -4.77 -14.12 -14.22
C ALA A 31 -4.44 -12.62 -14.20
N VAL A 32 -4.11 -12.06 -13.02
CA VAL A 32 -3.71 -10.66 -12.88
C VAL A 32 -2.40 -10.38 -13.63
N ALA A 33 -1.39 -11.23 -13.48
CA ALA A 33 -0.11 -11.06 -14.16
C ALA A 33 -0.25 -11.06 -15.69
N SER A 34 -1.07 -11.97 -16.22
CA SER A 34 -1.37 -12.06 -17.66
C SER A 34 -2.18 -10.87 -18.16
N GLU A 35 -3.29 -10.53 -17.48
CA GLU A 35 -4.17 -9.42 -17.85
C GLU A 35 -3.43 -8.07 -17.84
N MET A 36 -2.56 -7.88 -16.85
CA MET A 36 -1.78 -6.65 -16.69
C MET A 36 -0.47 -6.69 -17.47
N MET A 37 -0.15 -7.79 -18.17
CA MET A 37 1.11 -8.02 -18.88
C MET A 37 2.31 -7.55 -18.03
N LEU A 38 2.43 -8.10 -16.83
CA LEU A 38 3.50 -7.73 -15.90
C LEU A 38 4.83 -8.29 -16.42
N PRO A 39 5.90 -7.47 -16.51
CA PRO A 39 7.21 -7.92 -16.97
C PRO A 39 8.04 -8.59 -15.86
N PHE A 40 7.43 -8.79 -14.68
CA PHE A 40 8.03 -9.38 -13.49
C PHE A 40 7.07 -10.38 -12.85
N ASP A 41 7.62 -11.26 -12.02
CA ASP A 41 6.86 -12.33 -11.38
C ASP A 41 6.00 -11.81 -10.23
N LEU A 42 4.77 -12.35 -10.13
CA LEU A 42 3.85 -12.14 -9.02
C LEU A 42 3.81 -13.39 -8.13
N LEU A 43 4.53 -13.32 -7.02
CA LEU A 43 4.64 -14.35 -5.99
C LEU A 43 3.38 -14.40 -5.11
N CYS A 44 3.07 -15.58 -4.59
CA CYS A 44 1.87 -15.84 -3.79
C CYS A 44 2.24 -16.28 -2.36
N ASP A 45 1.83 -15.52 -1.35
CA ASP A 45 1.98 -15.81 0.08
C ASP A 45 0.63 -16.03 0.74
N VAL A 46 -0.09 -17.07 0.28
CA VAL A 46 -1.46 -17.39 0.73
C VAL A 46 -1.53 -17.63 2.24
N LYS A 47 -0.47 -18.22 2.82
CA LYS A 47 -0.35 -18.51 4.26
C LYS A 47 0.14 -17.30 5.08
N LYS A 48 0.46 -16.19 4.43
CA LYS A 48 0.96 -14.95 5.04
C LYS A 48 2.28 -15.14 5.79
N THR A 49 3.09 -16.12 5.41
CA THR A 49 4.34 -16.48 6.10
C THR A 49 5.38 -15.37 5.92
N VAL A 50 5.57 -14.90 4.69
CA VAL A 50 6.56 -13.87 4.36
C VAL A 50 6.11 -12.52 4.88
N ILE A 51 4.82 -12.17 4.70
CA ILE A 51 4.33 -10.88 5.18
C ILE A 51 4.35 -10.76 6.70
N ARG A 52 4.20 -11.88 7.43
CA ARG A 52 4.39 -11.93 8.90
C ARG A 52 5.86 -11.80 9.27
N LEU A 53 6.75 -12.52 8.57
CA LEU A 53 8.20 -12.45 8.79
C LEU A 53 8.73 -11.02 8.64
N TYR A 54 8.15 -10.23 7.73
CA TYR A 54 8.54 -8.85 7.47
C TYR A 54 7.73 -7.81 8.27
N ASP A 55 6.89 -8.25 9.20
CA ASP A 55 6.00 -7.41 10.02
C ASP A 55 5.14 -6.43 9.18
N LEU A 56 4.60 -6.94 8.07
CA LEU A 56 3.77 -6.18 7.13
C LEU A 56 2.28 -6.42 7.32
N VAL A 57 1.86 -7.25 8.26
CA VAL A 57 0.43 -7.57 8.42
C VAL A 57 -0.32 -6.30 8.84
N ASN A 58 -1.32 -5.92 8.05
CA ASN A 58 -2.29 -4.89 8.39
C ASN A 58 -3.58 -5.56 8.88
N PRO A 59 -3.76 -5.75 10.22
CA PRO A 59 -4.92 -6.47 10.74
C PRO A 59 -6.25 -5.74 10.46
N PHE A 60 -6.18 -4.43 10.15
CA PHE A 60 -7.34 -3.58 9.92
C PHE A 60 -7.85 -3.63 8.47
N GLU A 61 -7.13 -4.27 7.55
CA GLU A 61 -7.55 -4.47 6.16
C GLU A 61 -7.73 -5.97 5.86
N HIS A 62 -8.95 -6.35 5.46
CA HIS A 62 -9.31 -7.66 4.87
C HIS A 62 -8.77 -8.89 5.62
N GLY A 63 -8.83 -8.89 6.95
CA GLY A 63 -8.36 -10.01 7.78
C GLY A 63 -6.84 -10.18 7.79
N GLY A 64 -6.08 -9.10 7.56
CA GLY A 64 -4.62 -9.10 7.63
C GLY A 64 -3.95 -9.19 6.27
N ILE A 65 -4.12 -8.22 5.38
CA ILE A 65 -3.32 -8.12 4.14
C ILE A 65 -2.01 -7.38 4.41
N ALA A 66 -1.05 -7.47 3.48
CA ALA A 66 0.23 -6.77 3.62
C ALA A 66 0.04 -5.25 3.45
N ARG A 67 0.66 -4.47 4.34
CA ARG A 67 0.94 -3.06 4.10
C ARG A 67 1.75 -2.92 2.81
N PRO A 68 1.45 -1.94 1.94
CA PRO A 68 2.29 -1.65 0.80
C PRO A 68 3.74 -1.41 1.27
N ALA A 69 4.71 -2.03 0.60
CA ALA A 69 6.11 -1.89 0.96
C ALA A 69 7.01 -2.23 -0.22
N ILE A 70 8.24 -1.70 -0.21
CA ILE A 70 9.32 -2.04 -1.12
C ILE A 70 10.54 -2.43 -0.30
N PHE A 71 11.13 -3.57 -0.65
CA PHE A 71 12.40 -4.03 -0.11
C PHE A 71 13.36 -4.28 -1.26
N ILE A 72 14.62 -3.87 -1.10
CA ILE A 72 15.70 -4.27 -2.00
C ILE A 72 16.64 -5.15 -1.20
N ILE A 73 16.88 -6.34 -1.72
CA ILE A 73 17.72 -7.37 -1.12
C ILE A 73 18.96 -7.50 -2.00
N ASN A 74 20.13 -7.35 -1.42
CA ASN A 74 21.39 -7.49 -2.14
C ASN A 74 21.71 -8.99 -2.42
N PRO A 75 22.71 -9.31 -3.26
CA PRO A 75 23.09 -10.70 -3.54
C PRO A 75 23.50 -11.51 -2.30
N GLY A 76 23.94 -10.85 -1.23
CA GLY A 76 24.25 -11.47 0.06
C GLY A 76 23.02 -11.76 0.94
N GLY A 77 21.81 -11.51 0.44
CA GLY A 77 20.55 -11.77 1.16
C GLY A 77 20.20 -10.71 2.21
N LYS A 78 20.93 -9.60 2.28
CA LYS A 78 20.66 -8.51 3.22
C LYS A 78 19.74 -7.47 2.61
N ILE A 79 18.81 -6.95 3.41
CA ILE A 79 17.96 -5.82 3.03
C ILE A 79 18.85 -4.56 3.04
N CYS A 80 19.10 -3.98 1.86
CA CYS A 80 19.85 -2.73 1.72
C CYS A 80 18.93 -1.51 1.55
N TYR A 81 17.64 -1.73 1.30
CA TYR A 81 16.63 -0.67 1.25
C TYR A 81 15.29 -1.17 1.72
N ARG A 82 14.56 -0.33 2.46
CA ARG A 82 13.22 -0.63 2.96
C ARG A 82 12.35 0.62 2.93
N SER A 83 11.15 0.50 2.35
CA SER A 83 10.05 1.45 2.55
C SER A 83 8.79 0.69 2.96
N ILE A 84 8.15 1.13 4.04
CA ILE A 84 6.81 0.68 4.44
C ILE A 84 5.87 1.87 4.28
N ASP A 85 4.83 1.66 3.49
CA ASP A 85 3.99 2.70 2.93
C ASP A 85 2.57 2.62 3.49
N GLY A 86 1.84 3.72 3.37
CA GLY A 86 0.40 3.76 3.62
C GLY A 86 -0.37 3.45 2.33
N THR A 87 -1.65 3.12 2.46
CA THR A 87 -2.51 2.82 1.32
C THR A 87 -2.54 3.97 0.29
N ALA A 88 -2.50 5.22 0.76
CA ALA A 88 -2.47 6.45 -0.04
C ALA A 88 -1.09 7.14 -0.14
N HIS A 89 -0.14 6.79 0.72
CA HIS A 89 1.20 7.38 0.75
C HIS A 89 2.23 6.32 0.39
N ARG A 90 2.75 6.37 -0.82
CA ARG A 90 3.75 5.40 -1.29
C ARG A 90 5.07 6.07 -1.59
N VAL A 91 6.14 5.31 -1.50
CA VAL A 91 7.45 5.79 -1.91
C VAL A 91 7.43 6.21 -3.38
N ASP A 92 8.05 7.35 -3.69
CA ASP A 92 8.24 7.75 -5.08
C ASP A 92 9.29 6.84 -5.72
N LEU A 93 8.93 6.22 -6.85
CA LEU A 93 9.79 5.25 -7.52
C LEU A 93 11.12 5.85 -8.00
N THR A 94 11.18 7.18 -8.16
CA THR A 94 12.40 7.92 -8.46
C THR A 94 13.45 7.74 -7.37
N HIS A 95 13.05 7.72 -6.08
CA HIS A 95 13.96 7.46 -4.96
C HIS A 95 14.50 6.03 -5.00
N VAL A 96 13.65 5.07 -5.36
CA VAL A 96 14.05 3.67 -5.52
C VAL A 96 15.06 3.51 -6.65
N LEU A 97 14.82 4.13 -7.81
CA LEU A 97 15.74 4.08 -8.95
C LEU A 97 17.08 4.78 -8.65
N ASN A 98 17.04 5.92 -7.98
CA ASN A 98 18.25 6.62 -7.54
C ASN A 98 19.07 5.77 -6.58
N PHE A 99 18.40 5.08 -5.64
CA PHE A 99 19.06 4.12 -4.76
C PHE A 99 19.66 2.95 -5.54
N LEU A 100 18.92 2.35 -6.49
CA LEU A 100 19.44 1.25 -7.31
C LEU A 100 20.68 1.67 -8.10
N LYS A 101 20.67 2.88 -8.66
CA LYS A 101 21.84 3.45 -9.34
C LYS A 101 23.03 3.58 -8.40
N ALA A 102 22.85 4.24 -7.25
CA ALA A 102 23.92 4.46 -6.29
C ALA A 102 24.46 3.14 -5.70
N HIS A 103 23.59 2.17 -5.43
CA HIS A 103 23.96 0.85 -4.95
C HIS A 103 24.67 0.00 -6.02
N TYR A 104 24.33 0.20 -7.30
CA TYR A 104 25.05 -0.44 -8.40
C TYR A 104 26.51 0.03 -8.48
N ASP A 105 26.76 1.32 -8.22
CA ASP A 105 28.09 1.91 -8.20
C ASP A 105 28.83 1.61 -6.87
N ASN A 106 28.10 1.48 -5.76
CA ASN A 106 28.62 1.14 -4.42
C ASN A 106 27.78 0.04 -3.75
N PRO A 107 28.18 -1.25 -3.87
CA PRO A 107 27.43 -2.39 -3.35
C PRO A 107 27.26 -2.44 -1.83
N ASP A 108 28.08 -1.70 -1.07
CA ASP A 108 27.98 -1.63 0.39
C ASP A 108 26.98 -0.57 0.86
N LEU A 109 26.45 0.24 -0.06
CA LEU A 109 25.46 1.26 0.26
C LEU A 109 24.19 0.62 0.82
N THR A 110 23.80 1.09 2.01
CA THR A 110 22.51 0.76 2.63
C THR A 110 21.76 2.04 2.90
N ASN A 111 20.44 2.01 2.68
CA ASN A 111 19.59 3.14 3.01
C ASN A 111 19.25 3.11 4.50
N THR A 112 19.78 4.06 5.25
CA THR A 112 19.53 4.25 6.69
C THR A 112 18.49 5.34 6.96
N GLU A 113 18.13 6.14 5.96
CA GLU A 113 17.27 7.31 6.10
C GLU A 113 15.81 7.01 5.71
N PRO A 114 14.82 7.65 6.37
CA PRO A 114 13.41 7.51 6.01
C PRO A 114 13.16 8.09 4.60
N VAL A 115 12.40 7.35 3.78
CA VAL A 115 12.17 7.73 2.38
C VAL A 115 10.96 8.66 2.24
N ASP A 116 11.09 9.68 1.40
CA ASP A 116 9.99 10.57 0.99
C ASP A 116 8.84 9.81 0.33
N LYS A 117 7.60 10.18 0.71
CA LYS A 117 6.38 9.51 0.26
C LYS A 117 5.49 10.46 -0.54
N LYS A 118 5.02 9.99 -1.68
CA LYS A 118 4.09 10.68 -2.56
C LYS A 118 2.67 10.19 -2.35
N TRP A 119 1.71 11.11 -2.40
CA TRP A 119 0.30 10.77 -2.37
C TRP A 119 -0.15 10.23 -3.73
N ILE A 120 -0.72 9.01 -3.76
CA ILE A 120 -1.24 8.41 -5.00
C ILE A 120 -2.72 8.71 -5.15
N ILE A 121 -3.06 9.46 -6.20
CA ILE A 121 -4.45 9.64 -6.65
C ILE A 121 -4.72 8.62 -7.77
N PRO A 122 -5.62 7.65 -7.60
CA PRO A 122 -5.94 6.70 -8.66
C PRO A 122 -6.56 7.43 -9.87
N SER A 123 -6.12 7.09 -11.08
CA SER A 123 -6.68 7.66 -12.30
C SER A 123 -8.09 7.13 -12.58
N TRP A 124 -8.91 7.89 -13.32
CA TRP A 124 -10.25 7.45 -13.74
C TRP A 124 -10.27 6.11 -14.49
N LYS A 125 -9.24 5.81 -15.29
CA LYS A 125 -9.10 4.51 -15.96
C LYS A 125 -8.85 3.37 -14.97
N THR A 126 -8.01 3.62 -13.96
CA THR A 126 -7.71 2.66 -12.88
C THR A 126 -8.96 2.37 -12.06
N THR A 127 -9.73 3.40 -11.71
CA THR A 127 -11.02 3.26 -11.01
C THR A 127 -12.00 2.40 -11.80
N ARG A 128 -12.11 2.62 -13.12
CA ARG A 128 -13.00 1.83 -13.99
C ARG A 128 -12.56 0.35 -14.08
N GLN A 129 -11.26 0.08 -14.12
CA GLN A 129 -10.74 -1.29 -14.17
C GLN A 129 -10.95 -2.04 -12.85
N ILE A 130 -10.79 -1.35 -11.71
CA ILE A 130 -11.13 -1.89 -10.40
C ILE A 130 -12.64 -2.22 -10.32
N LEU A 131 -13.52 -1.32 -10.77
CA LEU A 131 -14.97 -1.56 -10.82
C LEU A 131 -15.34 -2.75 -11.72
N LYS A 132 -14.67 -2.88 -12.86
CA LYS A 132 -14.87 -4.02 -13.77
C LYS A 132 -14.45 -5.33 -13.12
N ASN A 133 -13.32 -5.34 -12.40
CA ASN A 133 -12.85 -6.51 -11.65
C ASN A 133 -13.80 -6.84 -10.49
N MET A 134 -14.38 -5.84 -9.83
CA MET A 134 -15.42 -6.03 -8.80
C MET A 134 -16.68 -6.71 -9.33
N MET A 135 -17.21 -6.24 -10.47
CA MET A 135 -18.42 -6.83 -11.08
C MET A 135 -18.16 -8.25 -11.60
N LEU A 136 -17.01 -8.49 -12.23
CA LEU A 136 -16.74 -9.77 -12.88
C LEU A 136 -16.26 -10.86 -11.90
N ARG A 137 -15.60 -10.49 -10.79
CA ARG A 137 -14.96 -11.45 -9.87
C ARG A 137 -15.63 -11.54 -8.50
N GLY A 138 -16.72 -10.81 -8.25
CA GLY A 138 -17.53 -10.96 -7.04
C GLY A 138 -16.79 -10.68 -5.73
N ASN A 139 -15.76 -9.82 -5.74
CA ASN A 139 -15.00 -9.49 -4.54
C ASN A 139 -15.80 -8.51 -3.65
N LEU A 140 -16.73 -9.04 -2.84
CA LEU A 140 -17.56 -8.32 -1.87
C LEU A 140 -16.74 -7.43 -0.90
N ALA A 141 -15.45 -7.71 -0.73
CA ALA A 141 -14.58 -6.97 0.17
C ALA A 141 -14.22 -5.56 -0.32
N ASP A 142 -14.33 -5.28 -1.62
CA ASP A 142 -14.14 -3.92 -2.18
C ASP A 142 -15.42 -3.04 -2.04
N TRP A 143 -16.58 -3.65 -1.77
CA TRP A 143 -17.86 -2.95 -1.67
C TRP A 143 -17.89 -1.96 -0.49
N LYS A 144 -17.29 -2.32 0.66
CA LYS A 144 -17.23 -1.48 1.87
C LYS A 144 -16.22 -0.33 1.78
N HIS A 145 -15.16 -0.45 0.98
CA HIS A 145 -14.13 0.60 0.85
C HIS A 145 -14.41 1.57 -0.30
N TYR A 146 -14.97 1.12 -1.43
CA TYR A 146 -15.35 2.05 -2.50
C TYR A 146 -16.58 2.90 -2.18
N GLY A 147 -17.53 2.37 -1.39
CA GLY A 147 -18.62 3.18 -0.84
C GLY A 147 -18.14 4.31 0.09
N MET A 148 -16.92 4.21 0.64
CA MET A 148 -16.30 5.23 1.50
C MET A 148 -15.19 6.05 0.81
N PHE A 149 -14.82 5.73 -0.42
CA PHE A 149 -13.65 6.33 -1.08
C PHE A 149 -13.84 7.78 -1.61
N PRO A 150 -15.07 8.34 -1.76
CA PRO A 150 -15.23 9.80 -1.85
C PRO A 150 -15.56 10.47 -0.51
N VAL A 151 -15.83 9.71 0.58
CA VAL A 151 -16.43 10.26 1.82
C VAL A 151 -15.48 10.30 3.02
N SER A 152 -14.32 9.64 2.94
CA SER A 152 -13.33 9.64 4.03
C SER A 152 -12.87 11.04 4.50
N PRO A 153 -12.64 12.06 3.62
CA PRO A 153 -12.33 13.41 4.08
C PRO A 153 -13.53 14.14 4.74
N ILE A 154 -14.75 13.63 4.60
CA ILE A 154 -15.98 14.22 5.20
C ILE A 154 -16.29 13.55 6.55
N ILE A 155 -16.04 12.24 6.69
CA ILE A 155 -16.37 11.48 7.91
C ILE A 155 -15.45 11.82 9.09
N ILE A 156 -14.15 12.06 8.84
CA ILE A 156 -13.17 12.40 9.90
C ILE A 156 -13.48 13.75 10.57
N PRO A 157 -13.75 14.86 9.85
CA PRO A 157 -14.14 16.11 10.49
C PRO A 157 -15.52 16.02 11.17
N LEU A 158 -16.48 15.26 10.64
CA LEU A 158 -17.81 15.08 11.26
C LEU A 158 -17.74 14.35 12.61
N LYS A 159 -16.89 13.32 12.76
CA LYS A 159 -16.70 12.64 14.06
C LYS A 159 -16.05 13.56 15.10
N LYS A 160 -15.08 14.40 14.69
CA LYS A 160 -14.47 15.42 15.57
C LYS A 160 -15.48 16.51 15.96
N LEU A 161 -16.36 16.93 15.04
CA LEU A 161 -17.41 17.91 15.32
C LEU A 161 -18.46 17.35 16.30
N LYS A 162 -18.88 16.09 16.11
CA LYS A 162 -19.86 15.42 16.97
C LYS A 162 -19.33 15.21 18.40
N ARG A 163 -18.02 14.96 18.55
CA ARG A 163 -17.36 14.88 19.87
C ARG A 163 -17.31 16.25 20.57
N LYS A 164 -16.98 17.32 19.85
CA LYS A 164 -17.01 18.69 20.40
C LYS A 164 -18.42 19.15 20.78
N LEU A 165 -19.45 18.77 20.02
CA LEU A 165 -20.84 19.09 20.34
C LEU A 165 -21.38 18.24 21.51
N GLY A 166 -20.94 16.99 21.65
CA GLY A 166 -21.29 16.13 22.79
C GLY A 166 -20.61 16.53 24.10
N GLU A 167 -19.40 17.10 24.05
CA GLU A 167 -18.71 17.64 25.22
C GLU A 167 -19.33 18.98 25.68
N LYS A 168 -19.79 19.83 24.75
CA LYS A 168 -20.48 21.09 25.08
C LYS A 168 -21.88 20.92 25.67
N GLY A 169 -22.53 19.78 25.44
CA GLY A 169 -23.83 19.45 26.00
C GLY A 169 -23.77 18.88 27.42
N LYS A 170 -22.61 18.41 27.89
CA LYS A 170 -22.44 17.86 29.25
C LYS A 170 -21.92 18.85 30.28
N SER A 171 -21.44 20.03 29.87
CA SER A 171 -20.93 21.05 30.79
C SER A 171 -22.01 22.02 31.29
N ASN A 172 -23.27 21.89 30.86
CA ASN A 172 -24.36 22.80 31.23
C ASN A 172 -25.39 22.21 32.21
N ASP A 173 -25.30 20.92 32.57
CA ASP A 173 -26.24 20.25 33.49
C ASP A 173 -25.71 20.16 34.95
N GLN A 174 -24.64 20.88 35.28
CA GLN A 174 -24.00 20.83 36.61
C GLN A 174 -23.88 22.20 37.30
N ALA A 175 -24.81 23.10 37.01
CA ALA A 175 -24.95 24.39 37.70
C ALA A 175 -26.42 24.68 38.01
N ASP A 176 -27.10 23.79 38.73
CA ASP A 176 -28.32 24.10 39.49
C ASP A 176 -28.71 22.91 40.38
N SER A 177 -28.09 22.81 41.55
CA SER A 177 -28.61 22.09 42.73
C SER A 177 -27.72 22.40 43.93
N GLY A 178 -27.85 23.63 44.42
CA GLY A 178 -27.21 24.10 45.64
C GLY A 178 -28.11 25.12 46.33
N LEU A 179 -29.14 24.62 47.01
CA LEU A 179 -29.86 25.29 48.09
C LEU A 179 -30.02 24.29 49.22
#